data_AF-A0A6I7N3H4-F1
#
_entry.id   AF-A0A6I7N3H4-F1
#
_cell.length_a   1.000
_cell.length_b   1.000
_cell.length_c   1.000
_cell.angle_alpha   90.00
_cell.angle_beta   90.00
_cell.angle_gamma   90.00
#
_symmetry.space_group_name_H-M   'P 1'
#
loop_
_entity.id
_entity.type
_entity.pdbx_description
1 polymer ?
#
loop_
_entity_poly.entity_id
_entity_poly.type
_entity_poly.pdbx_seq_one_letter_code
_entity_poly.pdbx_strand_id
1 'polypeptide(L)'
;MQNQMFDAYNEMAQSSFEAMRKLGEINMRATERLFQQQLDLTNTMLETSAKGMEGTTKAKGYQELVTSQAKLTQEYGQEWLKNYRSAIEVLTEARDSAADVMDKQMQLASKNMQEAGETVKKAAAKATA
;
A
#
# COMPACT_ATOMS: atom_id res chain seq x y z
N MET A 1 26.21 31.89 -3.66
CA MET A 1 25.00 31.69 -4.48
C MET A 1 25.14 30.49 -5.40
N GLN A 2 26.20 30.37 -6.22
CA GLN A 2 26.34 29.24 -7.15
C GLN A 2 26.42 27.85 -6.46
N ASN A 3 27.21 27.71 -5.38
CA ASN A 3 27.26 26.44 -4.62
C ASN A 3 25.93 26.07 -3.96
N GLN A 4 25.23 27.02 -3.33
CA GLN A 4 23.93 26.76 -2.69
C GLN A 4 22.85 26.32 -3.68
N MET A 5 22.82 26.90 -4.89
CA MET A 5 21.89 26.46 -5.94
C MET A 5 22.26 25.08 -6.49
N PHE A 6 23.55 24.74 -6.53
CA PHE A 6 24.04 23.43 -6.95
C PHE A 6 23.71 22.34 -5.92
N ASP A 7 23.87 22.65 -4.63
CA ASP A 7 23.55 21.76 -3.51
C ASP A 7 22.03 21.51 -3.44
N ALA A 8 21.21 22.56 -3.55
CA ALA A 8 19.74 22.42 -3.59
C ALA A 8 19.26 21.61 -4.81
N TYR A 9 19.94 21.73 -5.95
CA TYR A 9 19.65 20.92 -7.14
C TYR A 9 19.99 19.44 -6.93
N ASN A 10 21.14 19.14 -6.33
CA ASN A 10 21.54 17.77 -6.00
C ASN A 10 20.59 17.14 -4.96
N GLU A 11 20.19 17.89 -3.92
CA GLU A 11 19.23 17.42 -2.91
C GLU A 11 17.86 17.13 -3.55
N MET A 12 17.40 18.00 -4.44
CA MET A 12 16.14 17.79 -5.19
C MET A 12 16.22 16.56 -6.11
N ALA A 13 17.34 16.38 -6.82
CA ALA A 13 17.53 15.24 -7.72
C ALA A 13 17.59 13.91 -6.95
N GLN A 14 18.33 13.86 -5.84
CA GLN A 14 18.40 12.68 -4.97
C GLN A 14 17.04 12.36 -4.34
N SER A 15 16.34 13.38 -3.83
CA SER A 15 15.01 13.24 -3.24
C SER A 15 13.98 12.72 -4.25
N SER A 16 14.04 13.20 -5.49
CA SER A 16 13.16 12.73 -6.58
C SER A 16 13.41 11.27 -6.93
N PHE A 17 14.68 10.85 -6.94
CA PHE A 17 15.05 9.45 -7.17
C PHE A 17 14.58 8.55 -6.02
N GLU A 18 14.73 9.00 -4.77
CA GLU A 18 14.25 8.28 -3.59
C GLU A 18 12.71 8.15 -3.58
N ALA A 19 11.98 9.19 -3.99
CA ALA A 19 10.53 9.14 -4.15
C ALA A 19 10.09 8.10 -5.19
N MET A 20 10.72 8.11 -6.38
CA MET A 20 10.44 7.11 -7.41
C MET A 20 10.72 5.68 -6.92
N ARG A 21 11.83 5.48 -6.20
CA ARG A 21 12.16 4.20 -5.59
C ARG A 21 11.07 3.77 -4.59
N LYS A 22 10.66 4.65 -3.67
CA LYS A 22 9.61 4.36 -2.68
C LYS A 22 8.28 4.00 -3.33
N LEU A 23 7.87 4.73 -4.38
CA LEU A 23 6.67 4.39 -5.15
C LEU A 23 6.75 3.01 -5.82
N GLY A 24 7.93 2.64 -6.32
CA GLY A 24 8.19 1.29 -6.83
C GLY A 24 8.06 0.22 -5.74
N GLU A 25 8.66 0.45 -4.57
CA GLU A 25 8.56 -0.45 -3.42
C GLU A 25 7.13 -0.60 -2.89
N ILE A 26 6.33 0.48 -2.90
CA ILE A 26 4.90 0.46 -2.54
C ILE A 26 4.12 -0.47 -3.49
N ASN A 27 4.29 -0.30 -4.80
CA ASN A 27 3.63 -1.16 -5.78
C ASN A 27 4.03 -2.63 -5.64
N MET A 28 5.32 -2.89 -5.38
CA MET A 28 5.83 -4.25 -5.22
C MET A 28 5.22 -4.91 -3.97
N ARG A 29 5.19 -4.22 -2.82
CA ARG A 29 4.55 -4.74 -1.59
C ARG A 29 3.06 -4.96 -1.77
N ALA A 30 2.36 -4.03 -2.42
CA ALA A 30 0.94 -4.18 -2.68
C ALA A 30 0.66 -5.42 -3.54
N THR A 31 1.45 -5.62 -4.59
CA THR A 31 1.36 -6.79 -5.47
C THR A 31 1.66 -8.09 -4.72
N GLU A 32 2.72 -8.11 -3.90
CA GLU A 32 3.08 -9.28 -3.10
C GLU A 32 1.96 -9.67 -2.12
N ARG A 33 1.37 -8.69 -1.42
CA ARG A 33 0.25 -8.93 -0.49
C ARG A 33 -1.01 -9.40 -1.21
N LEU A 34 -1.33 -8.83 -2.38
CA LEU A 34 -2.45 -9.30 -3.20
C LEU A 34 -2.23 -10.73 -3.71
N PHE A 35 -0.99 -11.07 -4.07
CA PHE A 35 -0.65 -12.43 -4.49
C PHE A 35 -0.78 -13.43 -3.33
N GLN A 36 -0.32 -13.07 -2.13
CA GLN A 36 -0.55 -13.87 -0.93
C GLN A 36 -2.04 -14.09 -0.67
N GLN A 37 -2.88 -13.06 -0.82
CA GLN A 37 -4.34 -13.22 -0.71
C GLN A 37 -4.95 -14.18 -1.74
N GLN A 38 -4.41 -14.23 -2.97
CA GLN A 38 -4.84 -15.22 -3.97
C GLN A 38 -4.43 -16.65 -3.58
N LEU A 39 -3.24 -16.83 -3.02
CA LEU A 39 -2.80 -18.13 -2.51
C LEU A 39 -3.66 -18.58 -1.34
N ASP A 40 -3.95 -17.68 -0.41
CA ASP A 40 -4.83 -17.95 0.74
C ASP A 40 -6.24 -18.35 0.28
N LEU A 41 -6.85 -17.62 -0.66
CA LEU A 41 -8.14 -18.01 -1.23
C LEU A 41 -8.10 -19.37 -1.89
N THR A 42 -7.02 -19.66 -2.62
CA THR A 42 -6.85 -20.95 -3.30
C THR A 42 -6.77 -22.09 -2.29
N ASN A 43 -5.99 -21.91 -1.22
CA ASN A 43 -5.90 -22.86 -0.12
C ASN A 43 -7.25 -23.06 0.56
N THR A 44 -7.97 -21.98 0.88
CA THR A 44 -9.33 -22.05 1.43
C THR A 44 -10.29 -22.80 0.52
N MET A 45 -10.23 -22.59 -0.80
CA MET A 45 -11.07 -23.32 -1.75
C MET A 45 -10.75 -24.82 -1.78
N LEU A 46 -9.47 -25.19 -1.75
CA LEU A 46 -9.03 -26.58 -1.68
C LEU A 46 -9.50 -27.25 -0.39
N GLU A 47 -9.34 -26.59 0.76
CA GLU A 47 -9.82 -27.08 2.05
C GLU A 47 -11.35 -27.22 2.07
N THR A 48 -12.07 -26.24 1.54
CA THR A 48 -13.54 -26.26 1.43
C THR A 48 -13.99 -27.43 0.54
N SER A 49 -13.31 -27.66 -0.57
CA SER A 49 -13.60 -28.77 -1.48
C SER A 49 -13.37 -30.13 -0.81
N ALA A 50 -12.27 -30.27 -0.06
CA ALA A 50 -11.97 -31.47 0.71
C ALA A 50 -13.02 -31.73 1.81
N LYS A 51 -13.39 -30.69 2.58
CA LYS A 51 -14.46 -30.76 3.60
C LYS A 51 -15.81 -31.12 2.97
N GLY A 52 -16.13 -30.56 1.81
CA GLY A 52 -17.34 -30.89 1.06
C GLY A 52 -17.38 -32.37 0.70
N MET A 53 -16.28 -32.91 0.15
CA MET A 53 -16.19 -34.33 -0.20
C MET A 53 -16.28 -35.26 1.01
N GLU A 54 -15.65 -34.91 2.14
CA GLU A 54 -15.81 -35.64 3.40
C GLU A 54 -17.25 -35.58 3.94
N GLY A 55 -17.89 -34.40 3.90
CA GLY A 55 -19.26 -34.21 4.36
C GLY A 55 -20.24 -35.09 3.60
N THR A 56 -20.12 -35.15 2.27
CA THR A 56 -20.99 -35.97 1.43
C THR A 56 -20.77 -37.47 1.60
N THR A 57 -19.52 -37.90 1.87
CA THR A 57 -19.19 -39.32 2.08
C THR A 57 -19.51 -39.83 3.49
N LYS A 58 -19.55 -38.94 4.49
CA LYS A 58 -19.81 -39.28 5.90
C LYS A 58 -21.25 -39.01 6.37
N ALA A 59 -22.04 -38.21 5.65
CA ALA A 59 -23.40 -37.88 6.05
C ALA A 59 -24.33 -39.11 6.03
N LYS A 60 -24.97 -39.40 7.16
CA LYS A 60 -25.92 -40.50 7.33
C LYS A 60 -27.39 -40.10 7.04
N GLY A 61 -27.63 -38.85 6.66
CA GLY A 61 -28.97 -38.36 6.28
C GLY A 61 -29.04 -36.91 5.82
N TYR A 62 -30.20 -36.51 5.27
CA TYR A 62 -30.46 -35.17 4.70
C TYR A 62 -30.23 -34.01 5.69
N GLN A 63 -30.50 -34.23 6.98
CA GLN A 63 -30.35 -33.19 8.01
C GLN A 63 -28.89 -32.84 8.30
N GLU A 64 -27.98 -33.82 8.22
CA GLU A 64 -26.52 -33.60 8.34
C GLU A 64 -25.97 -32.87 7.11
N LEU A 65 -26.48 -33.17 5.91
CA LEU A 65 -26.13 -32.46 4.68
C LEU A 65 -26.52 -30.97 4.72
N VAL A 66 -27.75 -30.65 5.13
CA VAL A 66 -28.22 -29.26 5.25
C VAL A 66 -27.40 -28.49 6.29
N THR A 67 -27.08 -29.12 7.42
CA THR A 67 -26.24 -28.52 8.47
C THR A 67 -24.81 -28.27 7.97
N SER A 68 -24.24 -29.23 7.22
CA SER A 68 -22.92 -29.10 6.60
C SER A 68 -22.88 -27.98 5.56
N GLN A 69 -23.92 -27.87 4.73
CA GLN A 69 -24.01 -26.84 3.69
C GLN A 69 -24.21 -25.43 4.26
N ALA A 70 -24.99 -25.28 5.34
CA ALA A 70 -25.12 -24.01 6.05
C ALA A 70 -23.77 -23.55 6.65
N LYS A 71 -23.03 -24.50 7.24
CA LYS A 71 -21.72 -24.23 7.84
C LYS A 71 -20.66 -23.86 6.79
N LEU A 72 -20.62 -24.60 5.67
CA LEU A 72 -19.78 -24.29 4.52
C LEU A 72 -20.07 -22.89 3.96
N THR A 73 -21.35 -22.53 3.81
CA THR A 73 -21.75 -21.21 3.31
C THR A 73 -21.30 -20.09 4.24
N GLN A 74 -21.43 -20.31 5.56
CA GLN A 74 -21.02 -19.33 6.57
C GLN A 74 -19.50 -19.16 6.61
N GLU A 75 -18.73 -20.26 6.56
CA GLU A 75 -17.26 -20.24 6.46
C GLU A 75 -16.81 -19.51 5.19
N TYR A 76 -17.44 -19.81 4.04
CA TYR A 76 -17.13 -19.17 2.76
C TYR A 76 -17.40 -17.66 2.80
N GLY A 77 -18.53 -17.24 3.36
CA GLY A 77 -18.88 -15.82 3.50
C GLY A 77 -17.93 -15.06 4.42
N GLN A 78 -17.45 -15.68 5.50
CA GLN A 78 -16.47 -15.08 6.40
C GLN A 78 -15.11 -14.91 5.73
N GLU A 79 -14.62 -15.92 5.01
CA GLU A 79 -13.35 -15.82 4.28
C GLU A 79 -13.42 -14.78 3.16
N TRP A 80 -14.56 -14.67 2.47
CA TRP A 80 -14.76 -13.63 1.46
C TRP A 80 -14.71 -12.21 2.05
N LEU A 81 -15.37 -11.99 3.19
CA LEU A 81 -15.33 -10.71 3.91
C LEU A 81 -13.92 -10.38 4.43
N LYS A 82 -13.19 -11.38 4.93
CA LYS A 82 -11.81 -11.24 5.38
C LYS A 82 -10.89 -10.84 4.24
N ASN A 83 -10.97 -11.51 3.09
CA ASN A 83 -10.19 -11.16 1.91
C ASN A 83 -10.52 -9.77 1.38
N TYR A 84 -11.80 -9.40 1.36
CA TYR A 84 -12.23 -8.07 0.95
C TYR A 84 -11.66 -6.97 1.85
N ARG A 85 -11.74 -7.14 3.18
CA ARG A 85 -11.14 -6.20 4.15
C ARG A 85 -9.64 -6.09 3.98
N SER A 86 -8.96 -7.23 3.84
CA SER A 86 -7.51 -7.25 3.68
C SER A 86 -7.08 -6.57 2.36
N ALA A 87 -7.85 -6.71 1.28
CA ALA A 87 -7.57 -6.00 0.03
C ALA A 87 -7.72 -4.47 0.20
N ILE A 88 -8.74 -4.02 0.94
CA ILE A 88 -8.92 -2.59 1.27
C ILE A 88 -7.74 -2.07 2.10
N GLU A 89 -7.25 -2.84 3.07
CA GLU A 89 -6.09 -2.47 3.89
C GLU A 89 -4.85 -2.27 3.02
N VAL A 90 -4.54 -3.22 2.12
CA VAL A 90 -3.40 -3.12 1.19
C VAL A 90 -3.49 -1.86 0.33
N LEU A 91 -4.67 -1.56 -0.21
CA LEU A 91 -4.87 -0.37 -1.03
C LEU A 91 -4.78 0.93 -0.22
N THR A 92 -5.28 0.92 1.02
CA THR A 92 -5.22 2.08 1.92
C THR A 92 -3.77 2.36 2.31
N GLU A 93 -3.00 1.34 2.70
CA GLU A 93 -1.57 1.49 3.01
C GLU A 93 -0.76 2.01 1.82
N ALA A 94 -1.05 1.51 0.61
CA ALA A 94 -0.39 1.97 -0.61
C ALA A 94 -0.71 3.45 -0.89
N ARG A 95 -1.98 3.84 -0.74
CA ARG A 95 -2.43 5.24 -0.87
C ARG A 95 -1.74 6.14 0.17
N ASP A 96 -1.76 5.75 1.43
CA ASP A 96 -1.21 6.57 2.52
C ASP A 96 0.31 6.71 2.39
N SER A 97 1.00 5.64 1.98
CA SER A 97 2.44 5.68 1.69
C SER A 97 2.77 6.58 0.48
N ALA A 98 1.95 6.56 -0.56
CA ALA A 98 2.11 7.45 -1.71
C ALA A 98 1.84 8.93 -1.33
N ALA A 99 0.85 9.17 -0.48
CA ALA A 99 0.56 10.50 0.05
C ALA A 99 1.73 11.03 0.90
N ASP A 100 2.32 10.21 1.78
CA ASP A 100 3.51 10.58 2.56
C ASP A 100 4.71 10.93 1.66
N VAL A 101 4.92 10.19 0.57
CA VAL A 101 5.95 10.53 -0.42
C VAL A 101 5.68 11.92 -1.04
N MET A 102 4.43 12.20 -1.40
CA MET A 102 4.04 13.49 -1.97
C MET A 102 4.19 14.64 -0.97
N ASP A 103 3.76 14.47 0.27
CA ASP A 103 3.88 15.46 1.33
C ASP A 103 5.34 15.80 1.61
N LYS A 104 6.23 14.80 1.63
CA LYS A 104 7.67 15.01 1.79
C LYS A 104 8.27 15.82 0.65
N GLN A 105 7.86 15.56 -0.59
CA GLN A 105 8.31 16.36 -1.74
C GLN A 105 7.80 17.81 -1.67
N MET A 106 6.55 18.02 -1.25
CA MET A 106 5.99 19.36 -1.09
C MET A 106 6.68 20.16 0.02
N GLN A 107 7.04 19.51 1.13
CA GLN A 107 7.83 20.14 2.19
C GLN A 107 9.23 20.53 1.72
N LEU A 108 9.92 19.66 0.97
CA LEU A 108 11.22 19.95 0.37
C LEU A 108 11.15 21.13 -0.60
N ALA A 109 10.15 21.15 -1.48
CA ALA A 109 9.94 22.27 -2.41
C ALA A 109 9.69 23.60 -1.66
N SER A 110 8.88 23.55 -0.59
CA SER A 110 8.59 24.73 0.25
C SER A 110 9.84 25.24 0.96
N LYS A 111 10.66 24.34 1.51
CA LYS A 111 11.93 24.67 2.16
C LYS A 111 12.90 25.33 1.18
N ASN A 112 13.08 24.73 0.00
CA ASN A 112 13.96 25.29 -1.04
C ASN A 112 13.51 26.68 -1.51
N MET A 113 12.19 26.90 -1.61
CA MET A 113 11.63 28.21 -1.96
C MET A 113 11.87 29.27 -0.87
N GLN A 114 11.74 28.89 0.41
CA GLN A 114 12.07 29.77 1.53
C GLN A 114 13.54 30.15 1.55
N GLU A 115 14.44 29.18 1.40
CA GLU A 115 15.89 29.41 1.38
C GLU A 115 16.34 30.30 0.21
N ALA A 116 15.74 30.09 -0.98
CA ALA A 116 15.95 30.98 -2.12
C ALA A 116 15.47 32.41 -1.84
N GLY A 117 14.29 32.58 -1.24
CA GLY A 117 13.74 33.88 -0.86
C GLY A 117 14.60 34.63 0.18
N GLU A 118 15.12 33.93 1.18
CA GLU A 118 16.06 34.51 2.15
C GLU A 118 17.38 34.92 1.52
N THR A 119 17.88 34.12 0.59
CA THR A 119 19.11 34.42 -0.15
C THR A 119 18.95 35.67 -1.01
N VAL A 120 17.82 35.82 -1.69
CA VAL A 120 17.48 37.03 -2.46
C VAL A 120 17.35 38.25 -1.55
N LYS A 121 16.68 38.13 -0.39
CA LYS A 121 16.59 39.22 0.59
C LYS A 121 17.97 39.67 1.10
N LYS A 122 18.86 38.73 1.44
CA LYS A 122 20.23 39.01 1.89
C LYS A 122 21.07 39.68 0.80
N ALA A 123 20.91 39.26 -0.46
CA ALA A 123 21.58 39.87 -1.60
C ALA A 123 21.09 41.31 -1.85
N ALA A 124 19.78 41.56 -1.78
CA ALA A 124 19.19 42.89 -1.92
C ALA A 124 19.61 43.84 -0.80
N ALA A 125 19.67 43.37 0.45
CA ALA A 125 20.15 44.15 1.59
C ALA A 125 21.64 44.52 1.47
N LYS A 126 22.48 43.64 0.90
CA LYS A 126 23.89 43.96 0.61
C LYS A 126 24.10 44.90 -0.56
N ALA A 127 23.18 44.94 -1.52
CA ALA A 127 23.27 45.83 -2.68
C ALA A 127 22.78 47.26 -2.40
N THR A 128 22.10 47.47 -1.26
CA THR A 128 21.54 48.75 -0.83
C THR A 128 22.29 49.39 0.36
N ALA A 129 23.34 48.73 0.84
CA ALA A 129 24.28 49.21 1.86
C ALA A 129 25.61 49.62 1.21
#